data_AF-A0A397EW84-F1
#
_entry.id   AF-A0A397EW84-F1
#
_cell.length_a   1.000
_cell.length_b   1.000
_cell.length_c   1.000
_cell.angle_alpha   90.00
_cell.angle_beta   90.00
_cell.angle_gamma   90.00
#
_symmetry.space_group_name_H-M   'P 1'
#
loop_
_entity.id
_entity.type
_entity.pdbx_description
1 polymer ?
#
loop_
_entity_poly.entity_id
_entity_poly.type
_entity_poly.pdbx_seq_one_letter_code
_entity_poly.pdbx_strand_id
1 'polypeptide(L)'
;MDQTSLVDTPNLRFPFLLRCQYVYKPCGNLRTLKKDGNVHKLCAFHRSRANIVQKNYALKRRQRLREQVAGGDSATSYAAPRKSRRTRPPSTQPIPFRSVDQEVSVVPTDVLVLTMLFSDEAMPPFSPIPDSEVSSDDVNELRYLLQ
;
A
#
# COMPACT_ATOMS: atom_id res chain seq x y z
N MET A 1 37.33 7.91 -36.85
CA MET A 1 37.10 8.89 -35.76
C MET A 1 35.65 9.27 -35.94
N ASP A 2 34.71 8.70 -35.19
CA ASP A 2 34.55 8.89 -33.76
C ASP A 2 33.99 7.67 -33.03
N GLN A 3 34.61 7.42 -31.89
CA GLN A 3 34.26 6.39 -30.91
C GLN A 3 33.07 6.91 -30.10
N THR A 4 31.89 6.30 -30.24
CA THR A 4 30.78 6.58 -29.32
C THR A 4 31.07 5.86 -28.01
N SER A 5 31.44 6.69 -27.03
CA SER A 5 31.79 6.36 -25.66
C SER A 5 30.87 5.32 -25.02
N LEU A 6 31.51 4.23 -24.57
CA LEU A 6 30.97 3.25 -23.65
C LEU A 6 30.37 3.97 -22.44
N VAL A 7 29.07 3.80 -22.26
CA VAL A 7 28.35 4.23 -21.07
C VAL A 7 28.94 3.53 -19.85
N ASP A 8 29.64 4.33 -19.06
CA ASP A 8 30.22 3.99 -17.76
C ASP A 8 29.14 3.37 -16.88
N THR A 9 29.13 2.03 -16.76
CA THR A 9 28.15 1.29 -15.97
C THR A 9 28.91 0.46 -14.93
N PRO A 10 28.99 0.91 -13.66
CA PRO A 10 29.72 0.20 -12.60
C PRO A 10 29.05 -1.12 -12.14
N ASN A 11 28.08 -1.67 -12.88
CA ASN A 11 27.23 -2.77 -12.44
C ASN A 11 27.50 -4.14 -13.10
N LEU A 12 28.51 -4.26 -13.96
CA LEU A 12 28.85 -5.56 -14.59
C LEU A 12 29.36 -6.63 -13.61
N ARG A 13 29.72 -6.25 -12.37
CA ARG A 13 30.23 -7.19 -11.36
C ARG A 13 29.16 -8.04 -10.68
N PHE A 14 27.88 -7.70 -10.80
CA PHE A 14 26.79 -8.42 -10.15
C PHE A 14 25.58 -8.60 -11.09
N PRO A 15 25.57 -9.63 -11.96
CA PRO A 15 24.50 -9.85 -12.93
C PRO A 15 23.12 -10.04 -12.27
N PHE A 16 23.08 -10.42 -11.00
CA PHE A 16 21.85 -10.53 -10.21
C PHE A 16 21.24 -9.18 -9.83
N LEU A 17 22.03 -8.10 -9.71
CA LEU A 17 21.51 -6.77 -9.39
C LEU A 17 20.77 -6.13 -10.57
N LEU A 18 21.11 -6.53 -11.80
CA LEU A 18 20.49 -6.03 -13.02
C LEU A 18 19.25 -6.83 -13.45
N ARG A 19 19.04 -8.02 -12.87
CA ARG A 19 17.89 -8.88 -13.17
C ARG A 19 16.63 -8.44 -12.45
N CYS A 20 15.50 -8.69 -13.07
CA CYS A 20 14.17 -8.39 -12.55
C CYS A 20 13.91 -9.10 -11.20
N GLN A 21 13.51 -8.32 -10.18
CA GLN A 21 13.10 -8.83 -8.87
C GLN A 21 11.60 -9.18 -8.84
N TYR A 22 11.14 -10.04 -9.76
CA TYR A 22 9.77 -10.54 -9.69
C TYR A 22 9.69 -11.63 -8.61
N VAL A 23 8.80 -11.42 -7.63
CA VAL A 23 8.81 -12.19 -6.37
C VAL A 23 8.29 -13.62 -6.57
N TYR A 24 7.32 -13.82 -7.46
CA TYR A 24 6.66 -15.11 -7.63
C TYR A 24 7.45 -16.09 -8.51
N LYS A 25 8.20 -15.58 -9.50
CA LYS A 25 8.94 -16.43 -10.43
C LYS A 25 10.25 -15.78 -10.86
N PRO A 26 11.40 -16.46 -10.77
CA PRO A 26 12.68 -15.87 -11.15
C PRO A 26 12.65 -15.47 -12.62
N CYS A 27 13.04 -14.23 -12.89
CA CYS A 27 12.98 -13.64 -14.22
C CYS A 27 14.40 -13.28 -14.69
N GLY A 28 14.81 -13.83 -15.84
CA GLY A 28 16.11 -13.54 -16.44
C GLY A 28 16.20 -12.18 -17.14
N ASN A 29 15.08 -11.48 -17.32
CA ASN A 29 15.05 -10.19 -18.01
C ASN A 29 15.68 -9.09 -17.17
N LEU A 30 16.33 -8.13 -17.85
CA LEU A 30 16.94 -6.96 -17.23
C LEU A 30 15.89 -5.97 -16.73
N ARG A 31 16.25 -5.24 -15.68
CA ARG A 31 15.47 -4.11 -15.15
C ARG A 31 15.45 -2.97 -16.17
N THR A 32 14.32 -2.28 -16.20
CA THR A 32 14.18 -1.07 -17.05
C THR A 32 14.67 0.17 -16.33
N LEU A 33 15.14 1.16 -17.07
CA LEU A 33 15.46 2.48 -16.51
C LEU A 33 14.22 3.38 -16.47
N LYS A 34 14.11 4.15 -15.40
CA LYS A 34 13.16 5.26 -15.30
C LYS A 34 13.70 6.45 -16.10
N LYS A 35 12.81 7.40 -16.45
CA LYS A 35 13.21 8.67 -17.09
C LYS A 35 14.23 9.46 -16.26
N ASP A 36 14.17 9.29 -14.94
CA ASP A 36 15.06 9.95 -13.97
C ASP A 36 16.42 9.23 -13.81
N GLY A 37 16.76 8.28 -14.69
CA GLY A 37 18.01 7.50 -14.64
C GLY A 37 18.03 6.35 -13.62
N ASN A 38 17.10 6.32 -12.66
CA ASN A 38 17.00 5.27 -11.66
C ASN A 38 16.47 3.94 -12.24
N VAL A 39 17.02 2.81 -11.80
CA VAL A 39 16.59 1.48 -12.27
C VAL A 39 15.28 1.06 -11.60
N HIS A 40 14.31 0.59 -12.38
CA HIS A 40 13.11 -0.06 -11.86
C HIS A 40 13.45 -1.40 -11.19
N LYS A 41 12.60 -1.86 -10.27
CA LYS A 41 12.75 -3.20 -9.65
C LYS A 41 12.42 -4.34 -10.62
N LEU A 42 11.55 -4.06 -11.60
CA LEU A 42 11.00 -5.03 -12.54
C LEU A 42 11.48 -4.76 -13.97
N CYS A 43 11.49 -5.81 -14.79
CA CYS A 43 11.67 -5.70 -16.25
C CYS A 43 10.44 -5.08 -16.91
N ALA A 44 10.56 -4.74 -18.21
CA ALA A 44 9.49 -4.14 -19.01
C ALA A 44 8.20 -4.97 -18.97
N PHE A 45 8.35 -6.28 -19.13
CA PHE A 45 7.24 -7.24 -19.16
C PHE A 45 6.49 -7.31 -17.82
N HIS A 46 7.20 -7.48 -16.69
CA HIS A 46 6.53 -7.53 -15.39
C HIS A 46 5.94 -6.18 -14.98
N ARG A 47 6.54 -5.08 -15.41
CA ARG A 47 5.98 -3.75 -15.20
C ARG A 47 4.66 -3.56 -15.96
N SER A 48 4.57 -3.98 -17.22
CA SER A 48 3.32 -3.89 -17.99
C SER A 48 2.23 -4.77 -17.41
N ARG A 49 2.56 -6.01 -17.02
CA ARG A 49 1.62 -6.93 -16.36
C ARG A 49 1.10 -6.36 -15.04
N ALA A 50 1.97 -5.81 -14.20
CA ALA A 50 1.57 -5.15 -12.95
C ALA A 50 0.61 -3.98 -13.20
N ASN A 51 0.87 -3.15 -14.22
CA ASN A 51 -0.03 -2.06 -14.58
C ASN A 51 -1.41 -2.55 -15.02
N ILE A 52 -1.49 -3.67 -15.75
CA ILE A 52 -2.76 -4.28 -16.16
C ILE A 52 -3.54 -4.75 -14.93
N VAL A 53 -2.89 -5.49 -14.02
CA VAL A 53 -3.52 -5.97 -12.78
C VAL A 53 -4.03 -4.81 -11.94
N GLN A 54 -3.24 -3.74 -11.80
CA GLN A 54 -3.65 -2.53 -11.08
C GLN A 54 -4.86 -1.85 -11.73
N LYS A 55 -4.88 -1.73 -13.06
CA LYS A 55 -6.04 -1.17 -13.80
C LYS A 55 -7.30 -2.00 -13.56
N ASN A 56 -7.20 -3.31 -13.68
CA ASN A 56 -8.32 -4.23 -13.46
C ASN A 56 -8.85 -4.13 -12.02
N TYR A 57 -7.95 -4.10 -11.03
CA TYR A 57 -8.35 -3.90 -9.63
C TYR A 57 -9.08 -2.57 -9.43
N ALA A 58 -8.56 -1.48 -10.00
CA ALA A 58 -9.18 -0.16 -9.90
C ALA A 58 -10.54 -0.09 -10.62
N LEU A 59 -10.72 -0.81 -11.74
CA LEU A 59 -12.00 -0.94 -12.43
C LEU A 59 -13.02 -1.69 -11.57
N LYS A 60 -12.68 -2.90 -11.09
CA LYS A 60 -13.55 -3.70 -10.22
C LYS A 60 -13.93 -2.95 -8.95
N ARG A 61 -12.98 -2.22 -8.33
CA ARG A 61 -13.27 -1.41 -7.14
C ARG A 61 -14.24 -0.26 -7.43
N ARG A 62 -14.11 0.40 -8.59
CA ARG A 62 -15.05 1.46 -9.00
C ARG A 62 -16.43 0.92 -9.32
N GLN A 63 -16.53 -0.26 -9.92
CA GLN A 63 -17.80 -0.92 -10.19
C GLN A 63 -18.55 -1.25 -8.90
N ARG A 64 -17.90 -1.91 -7.93
CA ARG A 64 -18.53 -2.23 -6.63
C ARG A 64 -19.03 -0.98 -5.90
N LEU A 65 -18.29 0.13 -5.97
CA LEU A 65 -18.74 1.39 -5.37
C LEU A 65 -19.98 1.96 -6.06
N ARG A 66 -20.15 1.77 -7.36
CA ARG A 66 -21.35 2.21 -8.10
C ARG A 66 -22.56 1.34 -7.75
N GLU A 67 -22.37 0.03 -7.65
CA GLU A 67 -23.41 -0.92 -7.23
C GLU A 67 -23.90 -0.60 -5.81
N GLN A 68 -22.99 -0.28 -4.88
CA GLN A 68 -23.35 0.13 -3.51
C GLN A 68 -24.14 1.45 -3.45
N VAL A 69 -23.87 2.39 -4.37
CA VAL A 69 -24.62 3.67 -4.42
C VAL A 69 -25.96 3.51 -5.13
N ALA A 70 -26.05 2.62 -6.13
CA ALA A 70 -27.28 2.39 -6.88
C ALA A 70 -28.31 1.52 -6.13
N GLY A 71 -27.88 0.67 -5.21
CA GLY A 71 -28.77 -0.16 -4.37
C GLY A 71 -29.24 0.50 -3.06
N GLY A 72 -28.93 1.78 -2.85
CA GLY A 72 -29.37 2.55 -1.68
C GLY A 72 -30.55 3.45 -2.02
N ASP A 73 -31.77 2.93 -1.94
CA ASP A 73 -33.00 3.72 -2.13
C ASP A 73 -33.20 4.71 -0.97
N SER A 74 -33.16 6.00 -1.30
CA SER A 74 -33.86 7.14 -0.69
C SER A 74 -34.15 7.13 0.83
N ALA A 75 -33.25 7.66 1.64
CA ALA A 75 -33.54 8.66 2.69
C ALA A 75 -32.31 8.86 3.56
N THR A 76 -31.60 9.96 3.31
CA THR A 76 -31.17 10.93 4.34
C THR A 76 -30.09 11.82 3.73
N SER A 77 -30.45 13.09 3.57
CA SER A 77 -29.65 14.21 3.10
C SER A 77 -28.53 14.64 4.06
N TYR A 78 -27.99 13.75 4.90
CA TYR A 78 -26.71 14.01 5.55
C TYR A 78 -25.63 13.79 4.50
N ALA A 79 -25.27 14.89 3.86
CA ALA A 79 -24.20 15.00 2.88
C ALA A 79 -23.02 14.12 3.29
N ALA A 80 -22.88 12.95 2.68
CA ALA A 80 -21.69 12.14 2.77
C ALA A 80 -20.52 13.09 2.45
N PRO A 81 -19.49 13.20 3.31
CA PRO A 81 -18.43 14.15 3.10
C PRO A 81 -17.83 13.82 1.74
N ARG A 82 -18.06 14.71 0.76
CA ARG A 82 -17.36 14.66 -0.52
C ARG A 82 -15.91 14.57 -0.12
N LYS A 83 -15.27 13.42 -0.36
CA LYS A 83 -13.84 13.25 -0.08
C LYS A 83 -13.18 14.44 -0.75
N SER A 84 -12.74 15.39 0.08
CA SER A 84 -12.09 16.62 -0.35
C SER A 84 -11.10 16.17 -1.42
N ARG A 85 -11.29 16.69 -2.64
CA ARG A 85 -10.45 16.41 -3.81
C ARG A 85 -9.03 16.46 -3.28
N ARG A 86 -8.39 15.28 -3.10
CA ARG A 86 -7.16 15.10 -2.31
C ARG A 86 -6.33 16.36 -2.38
N THR A 87 -6.51 17.27 -1.42
CA THR A 87 -5.53 18.30 -1.20
C THR A 87 -4.29 17.49 -0.91
N ARG A 88 -3.28 17.63 -1.77
CA ARG A 88 -1.93 17.10 -1.53
C ARG A 88 -1.71 17.26 -0.02
N PRO A 89 -1.43 16.18 0.74
CA PRO A 89 -1.18 16.35 2.17
C PRO A 89 -0.21 17.53 2.28
N PRO A 90 -0.46 18.50 3.19
CA PRO A 90 0.52 19.55 3.40
C PRO A 90 1.85 18.82 3.52
N SER A 91 2.83 19.25 2.71
CA SER A 91 4.19 18.71 2.71
C SER A 91 4.49 18.33 4.14
N THR A 92 4.68 17.03 4.42
CA THR A 92 4.96 16.57 5.78
C THR A 92 6.29 17.21 6.16
N GLN A 93 6.22 18.43 6.67
CA GLN A 93 7.38 19.09 7.23
C GLN A 93 7.81 18.17 8.36
N PRO A 94 9.11 17.85 8.46
CA PRO A 94 9.60 17.07 9.58
C PRO A 94 9.12 17.78 10.85
N ILE A 95 8.65 16.99 11.82
CA ILE A 95 8.30 17.49 13.14
C ILE A 95 9.55 18.25 13.63
N PRO A 96 9.45 19.57 13.91
CA PRO A 96 10.60 20.33 14.37
C PRO A 96 11.21 19.68 15.60
N PHE A 97 12.55 19.66 15.67
CA PHE A 97 13.25 19.17 16.85
C PHE A 97 12.81 20.00 18.06
N ARG A 98 12.24 19.33 19.07
CA ARG A 98 11.91 19.93 20.35
C ARG A 98 13.12 19.79 21.26
N SER A 99 13.62 20.89 21.80
CA SER A 99 14.67 20.87 22.82
C SER A 99 14.14 20.21 24.09
N VAL A 100 15.00 19.52 24.83
CA VAL A 100 14.66 18.81 26.07
C VAL A 100 14.09 19.76 27.13
N ASP A 101 14.46 21.03 27.07
CA ASP A 101 14.02 22.09 27.99
C ASP A 101 12.67 22.72 27.62
N GLN A 102 11.98 22.23 26.59
CA GLN A 102 10.67 22.77 26.19
C GLN A 102 9.57 22.20 27.09
N GLU A 103 9.10 23.02 28.04
CA GLU A 103 7.92 22.77 28.88
C GLU A 103 6.72 22.34 28.00
N VAL A 104 6.28 21.09 28.12
CA VAL A 104 5.11 20.58 27.40
C VAL A 104 3.86 21.05 28.13
N SER A 105 3.10 21.98 27.56
CA SER A 105 1.77 22.33 28.09
C SER A 105 0.80 21.18 27.80
N VAL A 106 0.70 20.23 28.72
CA VAL A 106 -0.35 19.20 28.64
C VAL A 106 -1.68 19.90 28.89
N VAL A 107 -2.54 19.98 27.87
CA VAL A 107 -3.86 20.59 28.04
C VAL A 107 -4.73 19.60 28.83
N PRO A 108 -5.48 20.03 29.86
CA PRO A 108 -6.32 19.11 30.65
C PRO A 108 -7.29 18.26 29.81
N THR A 109 -7.70 18.75 28.64
CA THR A 109 -8.50 18.01 27.67
C THR A 109 -7.76 16.81 27.08
N ASP A 110 -6.45 16.90 26.84
CA ASP A 110 -5.66 15.80 26.27
C ASP A 110 -5.61 14.62 27.25
N VAL A 111 -5.46 14.92 28.55
CA VAL A 111 -5.53 13.92 29.62
C VAL A 111 -6.91 13.28 29.68
N LEU A 112 -7.96 14.08 29.60
CA LEU A 112 -9.34 13.59 29.65
C LEU A 112 -9.65 12.67 28.45
N VAL A 113 -9.21 13.05 27.25
CA VAL A 113 -9.37 12.25 26.03
C VAL A 113 -8.60 10.93 26.15
N LEU A 114 -7.37 10.95 26.68
CA LEU A 114 -6.65 9.71 26.98
C LEU A 114 -7.42 8.85 27.98
N THR A 115 -7.92 9.42 29.07
CA THR A 115 -8.68 8.63 30.05
C THR A 115 -9.94 8.03 29.42
N MET A 116 -10.68 8.75 28.59
CA MET A 116 -11.86 8.20 27.91
C MET A 116 -11.51 7.12 26.87
N LEU A 117 -10.37 7.24 26.19
CA LEU A 117 -9.88 6.23 25.25
C LEU A 117 -9.40 4.95 25.93
N PHE A 118 -8.86 5.05 27.15
CA PHE A 118 -8.28 3.92 27.88
C PHE A 118 -9.16 3.38 29.02
N SER A 119 -10.30 4.03 29.33
CA SER A 119 -11.20 3.58 30.41
C SER A 119 -12.28 2.61 29.94
N ASP A 120 -12.45 2.40 28.64
CA ASP A 120 -13.34 1.37 28.08
C ASP A 120 -12.50 0.34 27.31
N GLU A 121 -11.94 -0.61 28.06
CA GLU A 121 -11.75 -2.01 27.68
C GLU A 121 -11.06 -2.68 28.88
N ALA A 122 -11.86 -3.22 29.80
CA ALA A 122 -11.43 -4.44 30.45
C ALA A 122 -11.28 -5.47 29.32
N MET A 123 -10.10 -5.51 28.69
CA MET A 123 -9.75 -6.49 27.67
C MET A 123 -10.17 -7.85 28.24
N PRO A 124 -11.14 -8.55 27.62
CA PRO A 124 -11.46 -9.89 28.07
C PRO A 124 -10.14 -10.69 28.07
N PRO A 125 -9.93 -11.60 29.04
CA PRO A 125 -8.77 -12.48 28.99
C PRO A 125 -8.71 -13.08 27.59
N PHE A 126 -7.53 -13.04 26.96
CA PHE A 126 -7.31 -13.65 25.64
C PHE A 126 -7.88 -15.06 25.68
N SER A 127 -9.08 -15.24 25.14
CA SER A 127 -9.65 -16.56 24.95
C SER A 127 -8.77 -17.19 23.87
N PRO A 128 -8.12 -18.34 24.13
CA PRO A 128 -7.47 -19.08 23.06
C PRO A 128 -8.52 -19.30 21.98
N ILE A 129 -8.24 -18.79 20.78
CA ILE A 129 -9.03 -19.10 19.60
C ILE A 129 -8.93 -20.63 19.47
N PRO A 130 -10.03 -21.39 19.52
CA PRO A 130 -9.94 -22.82 19.24
C PRO A 130 -9.44 -22.96 17.80
N ASP A 131 -8.38 -23.74 17.62
CA ASP A 131 -7.88 -24.17 16.31
C ASP A 131 -8.93 -25.10 15.66
N SER A 132 -10.01 -24.55 15.14
CA SER A 132 -11.07 -25.29 14.43
C SER A 132 -11.97 -24.26 13.72
N GLU A 133 -12.16 -24.20 12.41
CA GLU A 133 -11.88 -25.11 11.30
C GLU A 133 -11.67 -24.20 10.08
N VAL A 134 -10.50 -24.23 9.43
CA VAL A 134 -10.47 -23.75 8.05
C VAL A 134 -11.23 -24.80 7.25
N SER A 135 -12.45 -24.48 6.83
CA SER A 135 -13.27 -25.38 6.03
C SER A 135 -12.46 -25.88 4.84
N SER A 136 -12.37 -27.20 4.68
CA SER A 136 -11.65 -27.81 3.56
C SER A 136 -12.21 -27.33 2.20
N ASP A 137 -13.45 -26.88 2.16
CA ASP A 137 -14.07 -26.29 0.98
C ASP A 137 -13.43 -24.95 0.60
N ASP A 138 -13.14 -24.08 1.57
CA ASP A 138 -12.47 -22.78 1.33
C ASP A 138 -11.04 -22.99 0.82
N VAL A 139 -10.34 -24.00 1.34
CA VAL A 139 -8.98 -24.36 0.88
C VAL A 139 -9.01 -24.88 -0.55
N ASN A 140 -10.05 -25.65 -0.90
CA ASN A 140 -10.18 -26.27 -2.21
C ASN A 140 -10.61 -25.23 -3.28
N GLU A 141 -11.47 -24.27 -2.92
CA GLU A 141 -11.86 -23.17 -3.80
C GLU A 141 -10.66 -22.27 -4.14
N LEU A 142 -9.82 -21.95 -3.16
CA LEU A 142 -8.58 -21.22 -3.40
C LEU A 142 -7.64 -22.00 -4.33
N ARG A 143 -7.53 -23.31 -4.17
CA ARG A 143 -6.70 -24.17 -5.02
C ARG A 143 -7.16 -24.17 -6.48
N TYR A 144 -8.47 -24.13 -6.72
CA TYR A 144 -9.05 -24.05 -8.07
C TYR A 144 -8.79 -22.69 -8.74
N LEU A 145 -8.86 -21.59 -7.99
CA LEU A 145 -8.59 -20.24 -8.49
C LEU A 145 -7.10 -19.97 -8.81
N LEU A 146 -6.20 -20.84 -8.36
CA LEU A 146 -4.75 -20.75 -8.54
C LEU A 146 -4.23 -21.60 -9.71
N GLN A 147 -5.10 -22.35 -10.41
CA GLN A 147 -4.82 -22.99 -11.72
C GLN A 147 -5.16 -22.04 -12.86
#